data_AF-A0A2H9QN28-F1
#
_entry.id   AF-A0A2H9QN28-F1
#
_cell.length_a   1.000
_cell.length_b   1.000
_cell.length_c   1.000
_cell.angle_alpha   90.00
_cell.angle_beta   90.00
_cell.angle_gamma   90.00
#
_symmetry.space_group_name_H-M   'P 1'
#
loop_
_entity.id
_entity.type
_entity.pdbx_description
1 polymer ?
#
loop_
_entity_poly.entity_id
_entity_poly.type
_entity_poly.pdbx_seq_one_letter_code
_entity_poly.pdbx_strand_id
1 'polypeptide(L)'
;MQKSKFRSFYTSSGNLVLFGKSSESNEKLMKTKKNGQIVLHTESPGSPFCIIQEKASSEDIKETAQICACFSQQWKSKRRQSKVSVFKAENVFKLPGVKEGTFHVKDHEKILTVNLELFIGLQNNEVKALPRNCLEKVFLKLSPGNLEKEKAAEKIKKILEENNINLSREKIMQIIPAGGFEIKNV
;
A
#
# COMPACT_ATOMS: atom_id res chain seq x y z
N MET A 1 1.08 14.75 -18.56
CA MET A 1 1.47 14.38 -17.18
C MET A 1 0.52 13.29 -16.63
N GLN A 2 0.85 12.00 -16.77
CA GLN A 2 -0.01 10.87 -16.36
C GLN A 2 0.09 10.56 -14.84
N LYS A 3 -0.15 11.52 -13.95
CA LYS A 3 -0.11 11.29 -12.48
C LYS A 3 -1.32 10.49 -11.92
N SER A 4 -2.28 10.03 -12.74
CA SER A 4 -3.59 9.59 -12.21
C SER A 4 -3.88 8.07 -12.10
N LYS A 5 -3.14 7.16 -12.76
CA LYS A 5 -3.61 5.76 -12.89
C LYS A 5 -3.42 4.87 -11.65
N PHE A 6 -2.29 4.96 -10.96
CA PHE A 6 -1.92 4.05 -9.85
C PHE A 6 -1.44 4.84 -8.64
N ARG A 7 -1.33 4.19 -7.49
CA ARG A 7 -0.54 4.70 -6.35
C ARG A 7 0.90 4.25 -6.53
N SER A 8 1.83 5.00 -5.95
CA SER A 8 3.25 4.65 -6.00
C SER A 8 4.02 5.08 -4.75
N PHE A 9 5.05 4.32 -4.45
CA PHE A 9 6.06 4.66 -3.46
C PHE A 9 7.40 4.05 -3.84
N TYR A 10 8.47 4.52 -3.20
CA TYR A 10 9.78 3.90 -3.29
C TYR A 10 10.05 3.07 -2.04
N THR A 11 10.61 1.88 -2.19
CA THR A 11 11.12 1.10 -1.07
C THR A 11 12.34 1.78 -0.45
N SER A 12 12.78 1.33 0.72
CA SER A 12 14.00 1.85 1.36
C SER A 12 15.26 1.65 0.50
N SER A 13 15.26 0.66 -0.41
CA SER A 13 16.35 0.45 -1.38
C SER A 13 16.22 1.32 -2.65
N GLY A 14 15.17 2.13 -2.77
CA GLY A 14 14.92 3.00 -3.92
C GLY A 14 14.15 2.34 -5.07
N ASN A 15 13.59 1.14 -4.87
CA ASN A 15 12.83 0.45 -5.90
C ASN A 15 11.40 1.02 -6.02
N LEU A 16 10.94 1.28 -7.25
CA LEU A 16 9.60 1.81 -7.49
C LEU A 16 8.56 0.70 -7.34
N VAL A 17 7.51 0.97 -6.58
CA VAL A 17 6.35 0.09 -6.45
C VAL A 17 5.11 0.79 -6.93
N LEU A 18 4.34 0.11 -7.78
CA LEU A 18 3.03 0.56 -8.26
C LEU A 18 1.94 -0.32 -7.66
N PHE A 19 0.83 0.29 -7.22
CA PHE A 19 -0.30 -0.47 -6.69
C PHE A 19 -1.65 0.16 -7.02
N GLY A 20 -2.67 -0.69 -7.17
CA GLY A 20 -3.99 -0.26 -7.64
C GLY A 20 -4.78 0.53 -6.60
N LYS A 21 -5.71 1.36 -7.10
CA LYS A 21 -6.65 2.16 -6.29
C LYS A 21 -8.03 1.52 -6.14
N SER A 22 -8.39 0.64 -7.06
CA SER A 22 -9.70 0.02 -7.25
C SER A 22 -9.52 -1.30 -8.03
N SER A 23 -10.59 -2.08 -8.19
CA SER A 23 -10.60 -3.26 -9.08
C SER A 23 -10.21 -2.90 -10.52
N GLU A 24 -10.75 -1.80 -11.05
CA GLU A 24 -10.43 -1.32 -12.41
C GLU A 24 -8.97 -0.86 -12.54
N SER A 25 -8.45 -0.21 -11.51
CA SER A 25 -7.04 0.19 -11.46
C SER A 25 -6.13 -1.03 -11.33
N ASN A 26 -6.52 -2.06 -10.57
CA ASN A 26 -5.82 -3.35 -10.50
C ASN A 26 -5.77 -4.04 -11.88
N GLU A 27 -6.89 -4.07 -12.61
CA GLU A 27 -6.95 -4.61 -13.97
C GLU A 27 -5.95 -3.91 -14.90
N LYS A 28 -5.96 -2.58 -14.88
CA LYS A 28 -5.06 -1.76 -15.69
C LYS A 28 -3.60 -2.00 -15.29
N LEU A 29 -3.30 -2.10 -14.00
CA LEU A 29 -1.95 -2.33 -13.48
C LEU A 29 -1.43 -3.72 -13.87
N MET A 30 -2.24 -4.77 -13.70
CA MET A 30 -1.85 -6.15 -14.00
C MET A 30 -1.63 -6.44 -15.48
N LYS A 31 -2.09 -5.56 -16.38
CA LYS A 31 -1.75 -5.56 -17.81
C LYS A 31 -0.38 -4.94 -18.12
N THR A 32 0.19 -4.17 -17.19
CA THR A 32 1.52 -3.55 -17.35
C THR A 32 2.67 -4.40 -16.81
N LYS A 33 2.36 -5.51 -16.14
CA LYS A 33 3.36 -6.39 -15.54
C LYS A 33 4.27 -6.99 -16.62
N LYS A 34 5.54 -7.18 -16.28
CA LYS A 34 6.57 -7.82 -17.11
C LYS A 34 7.12 -9.04 -16.41
N ASN A 35 7.60 -10.02 -17.17
CA ASN A 35 8.21 -11.23 -16.62
C ASN A 35 9.39 -10.87 -15.70
N GLY A 36 9.56 -11.64 -14.62
CA GLY A 36 10.60 -11.41 -13.61
C GLY A 36 10.26 -10.36 -12.56
N GLN A 37 9.17 -9.58 -12.73
CA GLN A 37 8.67 -8.69 -11.68
C GLN A 37 7.99 -9.47 -10.57
N ILE A 38 8.00 -8.91 -9.36
CA ILE A 38 7.31 -9.47 -8.21
C ILE A 38 5.95 -8.78 -8.05
N VAL A 39 4.92 -9.61 -7.89
CA VAL A 39 3.53 -9.21 -7.65
C VAL A 39 3.12 -9.64 -6.24
N LEU A 40 2.40 -8.79 -5.53
CA LEU A 40 1.87 -9.09 -4.20
C LEU A 40 0.36 -8.83 -4.13
N HIS A 41 -0.34 -9.67 -3.39
CA HIS A 41 -1.75 -9.54 -3.05
C HIS A 41 -2.01 -10.25 -1.71
N THR A 42 -2.96 -9.78 -0.89
CA THR A 42 -3.32 -10.51 0.35
C THR A 42 -3.94 -11.88 0.01
N GLU A 43 -3.84 -12.87 0.89
CA GLU A 43 -4.54 -14.14 0.68
C GLU A 43 -6.05 -13.97 0.63
N SER A 44 -6.58 -13.00 1.37
CA SER A 44 -7.99 -12.62 1.32
C SER A 44 -8.29 -11.69 0.14
N PRO A 45 -9.54 -11.66 -0.37
CA PRO A 45 -9.97 -10.66 -1.33
C PRO A 45 -9.92 -9.23 -0.79
N GLY A 46 -9.94 -8.26 -1.70
CA GLY A 46 -10.09 -6.84 -1.36
C GLY A 46 -8.78 -6.13 -1.03
N SER A 47 -7.65 -6.57 -1.58
CA SER A 47 -6.38 -5.84 -1.54
C SER A 47 -6.00 -5.27 -2.90
N PRO A 48 -5.14 -4.25 -2.95
CA PRO A 48 -4.51 -3.87 -4.20
C PRO A 48 -3.58 -4.99 -4.69
N PHE A 49 -3.45 -5.11 -6.01
CA PHE A 49 -2.24 -5.73 -6.56
C PHE A 49 -1.10 -4.71 -6.46
N CYS A 50 0.04 -5.16 -5.94
CA CYS A 50 1.27 -4.38 -5.89
C CYS A 50 2.31 -5.01 -6.83
N ILE A 51 3.00 -4.19 -7.64
CA ILE A 51 4.04 -4.63 -8.56
C ILE A 51 5.33 -3.86 -8.25
N ILE A 52 6.38 -4.58 -7.88
CA ILE A 52 7.73 -4.03 -7.75
C ILE A 52 8.34 -3.95 -9.15
N GLN A 53 8.75 -2.76 -9.57
CA GLN A 53 9.11 -2.49 -10.96
C GLN A 53 10.42 -3.15 -11.37
N GLU A 54 11.41 -3.16 -10.48
CA GLU A 54 12.72 -3.77 -10.69
C GLU A 54 12.92 -5.01 -9.81
N LYS A 55 14.07 -5.68 -9.96
CA LYS A 55 14.44 -6.85 -9.14
C LYS A 55 14.36 -6.51 -7.64
N ALA A 56 13.58 -7.29 -6.90
CA ALA A 56 13.27 -7.01 -5.51
C ALA A 56 14.21 -7.75 -4.54
N SER A 57 14.73 -7.02 -3.56
CA SER A 57 15.37 -7.59 -2.37
C SER A 57 14.32 -8.16 -1.40
N SER A 58 14.76 -8.87 -0.35
CA SER A 58 13.85 -9.32 0.69
C SER A 58 13.17 -8.16 1.44
N GLU A 59 13.84 -7.01 1.55
CA GLU A 59 13.30 -5.84 2.25
C GLU A 59 12.21 -5.17 1.41
N ASP A 60 12.45 -5.00 0.10
CA ASP A 60 11.45 -4.46 -0.84
C ASP A 60 10.14 -5.24 -0.79
N ILE A 61 10.24 -6.57 -0.71
CA ILE A 61 9.08 -7.45 -0.64
C ILE A 61 8.35 -7.27 0.70
N LYS A 62 9.06 -7.16 1.83
CA LYS A 62 8.45 -6.95 3.15
C LYS A 62 7.72 -5.61 3.23
N GLU A 63 8.35 -4.54 2.78
CA GLU A 63 7.78 -3.19 2.75
C GLU A 63 6.55 -3.14 1.84
N THR A 64 6.65 -3.76 0.66
CA THR A 64 5.52 -3.86 -0.28
C THR A 64 4.38 -4.70 0.27
N ALA A 65 4.69 -5.80 0.98
CA ALA A 65 3.68 -6.63 1.62
C ALA A 65 2.91 -5.83 2.69
N GLN A 66 3.62 -5.03 3.50
CA GLN A 66 2.98 -4.14 4.47
C GLN A 66 2.04 -3.13 3.79
N ILE A 67 2.46 -2.49 2.69
CA ILE A 67 1.57 -1.62 1.89
C ILE A 67 0.34 -2.37 1.39
N CYS A 68 0.54 -3.55 0.80
CA CYS A 68 -0.55 -4.37 0.28
C CYS A 68 -1.58 -4.68 1.36
N ALA A 69 -1.13 -5.12 2.53
CA ALA A 69 -1.99 -5.41 3.68
C ALA A 69 -2.70 -4.15 4.21
N CYS A 70 -1.99 -3.03 4.36
CA CYS A 70 -2.56 -1.81 4.94
C CYS A 70 -3.60 -1.13 4.04
N PHE A 71 -3.48 -1.24 2.73
CA PHE A 71 -4.48 -0.72 1.78
C PHE A 71 -5.60 -1.72 1.44
N SER A 72 -5.63 -2.87 2.11
CA SER A 72 -6.63 -3.91 1.88
C SER A 72 -7.87 -3.80 2.78
N GLN A 73 -8.83 -4.67 2.53
CA GLN A 73 -9.98 -4.91 3.41
C GLN A 73 -9.56 -5.29 4.84
N GLN A 74 -8.36 -5.83 5.06
CA GLN A 74 -7.88 -6.23 6.38
C GLN A 74 -7.73 -5.02 7.33
N TRP A 75 -7.36 -3.85 6.79
CA TRP A 75 -7.34 -2.60 7.54
C TRP A 75 -8.75 -2.19 7.99
N LYS A 76 -9.72 -2.22 7.06
CA LYS A 76 -11.13 -1.92 7.36
C LYS A 76 -11.72 -2.89 8.39
N SER A 77 -11.29 -4.14 8.35
CA SER A 77 -11.66 -5.19 9.31
C SER A 77 -10.87 -5.12 10.63
N LYS A 78 -10.11 -4.04 10.88
CA LYS A 78 -9.37 -3.78 12.13
C LYS A 78 -8.38 -4.88 12.52
N ARG A 79 -7.86 -5.64 11.55
CA ARG A 79 -6.86 -6.68 11.80
C ARG A 79 -5.52 -6.04 12.17
N ARG A 80 -4.76 -6.66 13.07
CA ARG A 80 -3.39 -6.22 13.41
C ARG A 80 -2.32 -6.83 12.50
N GLN A 81 -2.61 -7.99 11.93
CA GLN A 81 -1.72 -8.69 11.01
C GLN A 81 -2.51 -9.24 9.83
N SER A 82 -1.82 -9.44 8.71
CA SER A 82 -2.37 -10.11 7.54
C SER A 82 -1.30 -10.91 6.84
N LYS A 83 -1.75 -11.95 6.13
CA LYS A 83 -0.92 -12.77 5.25
C LYS A 83 -0.98 -12.23 3.82
N VAL A 84 0.19 -12.04 3.24
CA VAL A 84 0.38 -11.52 1.88
C VAL A 84 1.14 -12.54 1.07
N SER A 85 0.56 -12.93 -0.06
CA SER A 85 1.19 -13.84 -1.00
C SER A 85 2.08 -13.07 -1.97
N VAL A 86 3.22 -13.67 -2.28
CA VAL A 86 4.24 -13.14 -3.18
C VAL A 86 4.34 -14.05 -4.39
N PHE A 87 4.30 -13.47 -5.58
CA PHE A 87 4.27 -14.18 -6.85
C PHE A 87 5.27 -13.60 -7.84
N LYS A 88 5.77 -14.41 -8.76
CA LYS A 88 6.32 -13.91 -10.02
C LYS A 88 5.20 -13.46 -10.94
N ALA A 89 5.41 -12.38 -11.67
CA ALA A 89 4.42 -11.80 -12.58
C ALA A 89 3.91 -12.80 -13.63
N GLU A 90 4.79 -13.64 -14.18
CA GLU A 90 4.45 -14.69 -15.15
C GLU A 90 3.52 -15.77 -14.58
N ASN A 91 3.48 -15.95 -13.25
CA ASN A 91 2.59 -16.91 -12.59
C ASN A 91 1.18 -16.36 -12.37
N VAL A 92 0.91 -15.08 -12.65
CA VAL A 92 -0.39 -14.45 -12.43
C VAL A 92 -1.11 -14.19 -13.75
N PHE A 93 -2.22 -14.90 -13.97
CA PHE A 93 -2.98 -14.85 -15.23
C PHE A 93 -4.48 -14.68 -14.98
N LYS A 94 -5.22 -14.31 -16.01
CA LYS A 94 -6.68 -14.14 -15.95
C LYS A 94 -7.31 -15.10 -16.96
N LEU A 95 -8.27 -15.90 -16.50
CA LEU A 95 -9.04 -16.77 -17.39
C LEU A 95 -10.18 -15.96 -18.06
N PRO A 96 -10.66 -16.39 -19.24
CA PRO A 96 -11.84 -15.80 -19.87
C PRO A 96 -13.08 -15.89 -18.97
N GLY A 97 -13.94 -14.87 -19.00
CA GLY A 97 -15.22 -14.87 -18.29
C GLY A 97 -15.17 -14.63 -16.77
N VAL A 98 -13.97 -14.44 -16.19
CA VAL A 98 -13.83 -14.20 -14.74
C VAL A 98 -14.07 -12.73 -14.41
N LYS A 99 -14.75 -12.49 -13.27
CA LYS A 99 -15.06 -11.14 -12.75
C LYS A 99 -13.84 -10.21 -12.75
N GLU A 100 -14.12 -8.93 -12.96
CA GLU A 100 -13.14 -7.86 -12.85
C GLU A 100 -12.40 -7.88 -11.51
N GLY A 101 -11.07 -7.74 -11.54
CA GLY A 101 -10.20 -7.78 -10.37
C GLY A 101 -9.85 -9.19 -9.85
N THR A 102 -10.41 -10.25 -10.41
CA THR A 102 -10.01 -11.64 -10.11
C THR A 102 -8.89 -12.10 -11.03
N PHE A 103 -7.86 -12.70 -10.44
CA PHE A 103 -6.71 -13.29 -11.12
C PHE A 103 -6.42 -14.68 -10.52
N HIS A 104 -5.91 -15.56 -11.35
CA HIS A 104 -5.44 -16.89 -10.97
C HIS A 104 -3.92 -16.88 -10.84
N VAL A 105 -3.42 -17.70 -9.93
CA VAL A 105 -2.00 -17.83 -9.65
C VAL A 105 -1.60 -19.29 -9.86
N LYS A 106 -0.59 -19.52 -10.69
CA LYS A 106 -0.06 -20.86 -10.93
C LYS A 106 0.77 -21.37 -9.76
N ASP A 107 1.59 -20.48 -9.20
CA ASP A 107 2.57 -20.81 -8.16
C ASP A 107 2.86 -19.60 -7.25
N HIS A 108 3.13 -19.89 -5.98
CA HIS A 108 3.40 -18.92 -4.92
C HIS A 108 4.87 -19.01 -4.52
N GLU A 109 5.60 -17.89 -4.58
CA GLU A 109 7.00 -17.87 -4.14
C GLU A 109 7.10 -18.00 -2.62
N LYS A 110 6.22 -17.31 -1.89
CA LYS A 110 6.11 -17.35 -0.42
C LYS A 110 4.87 -16.61 0.08
N ILE A 111 4.55 -16.82 1.35
CA ILE A 111 3.55 -16.06 2.10
C ILE A 111 4.25 -15.36 3.26
N LEU A 112 3.98 -14.06 3.42
CA LEU A 112 4.51 -13.23 4.50
C LEU A 112 3.39 -12.81 5.44
N THR A 113 3.62 -12.93 6.75
CA THR A 113 2.78 -12.30 7.76
C THR A 113 3.36 -10.93 8.09
N VAL A 114 2.56 -9.87 7.92
CA VAL A 114 2.96 -8.48 8.16
C VAL A 114 2.03 -7.78 9.14
N ASN A 115 2.59 -6.87 9.93
CA ASN A 115 1.82 -5.99 10.80
C ASN A 115 1.14 -4.88 9.99
N LEU A 116 -0.13 -4.61 10.28
CA LEU A 116 -0.87 -3.51 9.70
C LEU A 116 -0.55 -2.23 10.46
N GLU A 117 0.48 -1.56 10.00
CA GLU A 117 0.87 -0.24 10.45
C GLU A 117 1.47 0.55 9.28
N LEU A 118 1.26 1.85 9.31
CA LEU A 118 1.86 2.81 8.39
C LEU A 118 2.38 3.98 9.21
N PHE A 119 3.25 4.78 8.61
CA PHE A 119 3.77 5.98 9.20
C PHE A 119 3.49 7.15 8.26
N ILE A 120 3.07 8.28 8.81
CA ILE A 120 3.02 9.53 8.05
C ILE A 120 4.39 10.17 8.14
N GLY A 121 4.98 10.45 6.99
CA GLY A 121 6.33 10.98 6.88
C GLY A 121 6.64 11.55 5.51
N LEU A 122 7.89 11.98 5.32
CA LEU A 122 8.41 12.47 4.05
C LEU A 122 9.15 11.36 3.31
N GLN A 123 8.87 11.27 2.00
CA GLN A 123 9.69 10.55 1.03
C GLN A 123 9.82 11.44 -0.21
N ASN A 124 11.04 11.78 -0.61
CA ASN A 124 11.32 12.69 -1.73
C ASN A 124 10.56 14.02 -1.60
N ASN A 125 10.57 14.63 -0.41
CA ASN A 125 9.82 15.85 -0.06
C ASN A 125 8.29 15.77 -0.22
N GLU A 126 7.70 14.59 -0.45
CA GLU A 126 6.25 14.39 -0.47
C GLU A 126 5.79 13.70 0.82
N VAL A 127 4.69 14.19 1.41
CA VAL A 127 4.04 13.52 2.55
C VAL A 127 3.34 12.24 2.07
N LYS A 128 3.67 11.11 2.69
CA LYS A 128 3.11 9.80 2.36
C LYS A 128 2.80 8.97 3.62
N ALA A 129 1.95 7.96 3.45
CA ALA A 129 1.66 6.93 4.45
C ALA A 129 2.34 5.61 4.05
N LEU A 130 3.52 5.31 4.61
CA LEU A 130 4.39 4.22 4.17
C LEU A 130 4.93 3.37 5.34
N PRO A 131 5.55 2.20 5.08
CA PRO A 131 6.42 1.53 6.03
C PRO A 131 7.48 2.48 6.59
N ARG A 132 7.90 2.25 7.84
CA ARG A 132 8.84 3.13 8.56
C ARG A 132 10.14 3.37 7.78
N ASN A 133 10.68 2.32 7.18
CA ASN A 133 11.99 2.33 6.52
C ASN A 133 11.96 3.08 5.18
N CYS A 134 10.79 3.27 4.58
CA CYS A 134 10.62 4.00 3.33
C CYS A 134 10.63 5.54 3.49
N LEU A 135 10.73 6.05 4.73
CA LEU A 135 10.55 7.46 5.06
C LEU A 135 11.84 8.08 5.60
N GLU A 136 12.18 9.25 5.07
CA GLU A 136 13.31 10.09 5.49
C GLU A 136 13.05 10.73 6.85
N LYS A 137 11.81 11.22 7.05
CA LYS A 137 11.33 11.83 8.28
C LYS A 137 9.96 11.27 8.63
N VAL A 138 9.71 11.02 9.91
CA VAL A 138 8.45 10.45 10.40
C VAL A 138 7.82 11.40 11.42
N PHE A 139 6.50 11.55 11.34
CA PHE A 139 5.73 12.44 12.23
C PHE A 139 4.80 11.67 13.16
N LEU A 140 4.20 10.58 12.68
CA LEU A 140 3.29 9.77 13.47
C LEU A 140 3.14 8.35 12.89
N LYS A 141 2.62 7.46 13.72
CA LYS A 141 2.25 6.09 13.39
C LYS A 141 0.74 5.96 13.27
N LEU A 142 0.31 5.20 12.26
CA LEU A 142 -1.07 4.79 11.99
C LEU A 142 -1.21 3.29 12.15
N SER A 143 -2.30 2.85 12.77
CA SER A 143 -2.73 1.46 12.77
C SER A 143 -4.25 1.39 12.60
N PRO A 144 -4.83 0.22 12.28
CA PRO A 144 -6.28 0.06 12.22
C PRO A 144 -6.93 0.39 13.56
N GLY A 145 -8.07 1.07 13.55
CA GLY A 145 -8.72 1.46 14.80
C GLY A 145 -10.15 1.94 14.62
N ASN A 146 -10.63 2.73 15.58
CA ASN A 146 -12.02 3.20 15.63
C ASN A 146 -12.19 4.67 15.22
N LEU A 147 -11.10 5.44 15.09
CA LEU A 147 -11.19 6.83 14.68
C LEU A 147 -11.58 6.92 13.20
N GLU A 148 -12.70 7.57 12.91
CA GLU A 148 -13.16 7.78 11.54
C GLU A 148 -12.11 8.50 10.69
N LYS A 149 -12.10 8.19 9.40
CA LYS A 149 -11.08 8.66 8.45
C LYS A 149 -10.99 10.18 8.38
N GLU A 150 -12.12 10.84 8.42
CA GLU A 150 -12.28 12.30 8.44
C GLU A 150 -11.61 12.91 9.67
N LYS A 151 -11.92 12.38 10.85
CA LYS A 151 -11.33 12.82 12.12
C LYS A 151 -9.83 12.50 12.20
N ALA A 152 -9.42 11.36 11.64
CA ALA A 152 -8.01 11.00 11.53
C ALA A 152 -7.26 11.99 10.63
N ALA A 153 -7.84 12.39 9.50
CA ALA A 153 -7.23 13.37 8.60
C ALA A 153 -7.05 14.74 9.27
N GLU A 154 -8.03 15.20 10.05
CA GLU A 154 -7.89 16.45 10.82
C GLU A 154 -6.79 16.37 11.88
N LYS A 155 -6.66 15.23 12.60
CA LYS A 155 -5.57 15.04 13.57
C LYS A 155 -4.20 15.01 12.90
N ILE A 156 -4.07 14.28 11.79
CA ILE A 156 -2.83 14.22 11.02
C ILE A 156 -2.45 15.63 10.53
N LYS A 157 -3.43 16.40 10.04
CA LYS A 157 -3.22 17.77 9.56
C LYS A 157 -2.60 18.65 10.65
N LYS A 158 -3.16 18.65 11.86
CA LYS A 158 -2.62 19.43 12.99
C LYS A 158 -1.18 19.06 13.31
N ILE A 159 -0.86 17.77 13.38
CA ILE A 159 0.51 17.30 13.65
C ILE A 159 1.47 17.71 12.54
N LEU A 160 1.03 17.71 11.27
CA LEU A 160 1.84 18.21 10.15
C LEU A 160 2.05 19.73 10.23
N GLU A 161 1.02 20.49 10.57
CA GLU A 161 1.10 21.95 10.75
C GLU A 161 2.08 22.34 11.87
N GLU A 162 2.08 21.63 12.99
CA GLU A 162 3.08 21.77 14.08
C GLU A 162 4.52 21.52 13.60
N ASN A 163 4.69 20.76 12.52
CA ASN A 163 5.97 20.49 11.87
C ASN A 163 6.24 21.40 10.67
N ASN A 164 5.50 22.51 10.51
CA ASN A 164 5.58 23.45 9.40
C ASN A 164 5.27 22.84 8.02
N ILE A 165 4.42 21.80 7.98
CA ILE A 165 3.98 21.14 6.75
C ILE A 165 2.50 21.40 6.53
N ASN A 166 2.17 22.16 5.49
CA ASN A 166 0.79 22.42 5.11
C ASN A 166 0.31 21.37 4.09
N LEU A 167 -0.70 20.59 4.47
CA LEU A 167 -1.34 19.61 3.60
C LEU A 167 -2.85 19.61 3.83
N SER A 168 -3.63 19.72 2.75
CA SER A 168 -5.08 19.73 2.87
C SER A 168 -5.61 18.39 3.41
N ARG A 169 -6.74 18.45 4.11
CA ARG A 169 -7.42 17.27 4.66
C ARG A 169 -7.77 16.27 3.55
N GLU A 170 -8.24 16.75 2.39
CA GLU A 170 -8.58 15.92 1.23
C GLU A 170 -7.35 15.16 0.73
N LYS A 171 -6.20 15.84 0.71
CA LYS A 171 -4.93 15.22 0.30
C LYS A 171 -4.48 14.16 1.31
N ILE A 172 -4.64 14.41 2.61
CA ILE A 172 -4.39 13.43 3.67
C ILE A 172 -5.30 12.20 3.49
N MET A 173 -6.59 12.42 3.27
CA MET A 173 -7.56 11.34 3.03
C MET A 173 -7.21 10.51 1.78
N GLN A 174 -6.60 11.12 0.76
CA GLN A 174 -6.13 10.40 -0.42
C GLN A 174 -4.92 9.52 -0.14
N ILE A 175 -4.00 9.90 0.75
CA ILE A 175 -2.77 9.12 1.02
C ILE A 175 -2.96 8.00 2.04
N ILE A 176 -3.94 8.10 2.95
CA ILE A 176 -4.21 7.05 3.95
C ILE A 176 -5.20 5.98 3.44
N PRO A 177 -5.16 4.74 3.98
CA PRO A 177 -6.09 3.68 3.61
C PRO A 177 -7.56 4.03 3.93
N ALA A 178 -8.50 3.19 3.49
CA ALA A 178 -9.89 3.30 3.91
C ALA A 178 -10.11 2.57 5.24
N GLY A 179 -11.09 3.01 6.05
CA GLY A 179 -11.43 2.41 7.33
C GLY A 179 -11.16 3.34 8.51
N GLY A 180 -11.10 2.76 9.72
CA GLY A 180 -10.82 3.50 10.96
C GLY A 180 -9.35 3.43 11.37
N PHE A 181 -8.96 4.33 12.26
CA PHE A 181 -7.56 4.58 12.63
C PHE A 181 -7.34 4.58 14.14
N GLU A 182 -6.13 4.23 14.52
CA GLU A 182 -5.48 4.51 15.78
C GLU A 182 -4.22 5.31 15.43
N ILE A 183 -3.98 6.44 16.11
CA ILE A 183 -2.87 7.35 15.85
C ILE A 183 -1.99 7.39 17.08
N LYS A 184 -0.68 7.22 16.90
CA LYS A 184 0.34 7.37 17.94
C LYS A 184 1.42 8.32 17.48
N ASN A 185 1.86 9.21 18.37
CA ASN A 185 3.05 10.02 18.15
C ASN A 185 4.29 9.11 18.17
N VAL A 186 5.32 9.48 17.41
CA VAL A 186 6.61 8.78 17.36
C VAL A 186 7.71 9.57 18.02
#